data_AF-A0A1I6IXN3-F1
#
_entry.id   AF-A0A1I6IXN3-F1
#
_cell.length_a   1.000
_cell.length_b   1.000
_cell.length_c   1.000
_cell.angle_alpha   90.00
_cell.angle_beta   90.00
_cell.angle_gamma   90.00
#
_symmetry.space_group_name_H-M   'P 1'
#
loop_
_entity.id
_entity.type
_entity.pdbx_description
1 polymer ?
#
loop_
_entity_poly.entity_id
_entity_poly.type
_entity_poly.pdbx_seq_one_letter_code
_entity_poly.pdbx_strand_id
1 'polypeptide(L)' 'MKIDQYLKDLREKSLADLNNELTEAKKELFKLRFQNATNQLDNTGRIKEVRKNIARIQTVMAAKASENA' A
#
# COMPACT_ATOMS: atom_id res chain seq x y z
N MET A 1 0.60 0.90 15.69
CA MET A 1 0.61 0.19 14.40
C MET A 1 1.95 -0.52 14.28
N LYS A 2 1.98 -1.84 14.14
CA LYS A 2 3.21 -2.63 14.00
C LYS A 2 3.79 -2.44 12.59
N ILE A 3 4.31 -1.25 12.29
CA ILE A 3 4.89 -0.92 10.98
C ILE A 3 6.01 -1.89 10.62
N ASP A 4 6.79 -2.31 11.61
CA ASP A 4 7.90 -3.25 11.44
C ASP A 4 7.40 -4.65 11.07
N GLN A 5 6.25 -5.07 11.62
CA GLN A 5 5.62 -6.33 11.24
C GLN A 5 5.12 -6.26 9.80
N TYR A 6 4.43 -5.18 9.43
CA TYR A 6 3.94 -5.00 8.06
C TYR A 6 5.06 -5.01 7.03
N LEU A 7 6.22 -4.39 7.34
CA LEU A 7 7.38 -4.41 6.46
C LEU A 7 8.03 -5.81 6.35
N LYS A 8 8.06 -6.58 7.44
CA LYS A 8 8.51 -7.99 7.40
C LYS A 8 7.58 -8.83 6.53
N ASP A 9 6.27 -8.73 6.74
CA ASP A 9 5.27 -9.48 5.98
C ASP A 9 5.35 -9.14 4.48
N LEU A 10 5.56 -7.87 4.11
CA LEU A 10 5.76 -7.46 2.71
C LEU A 10 7.05 -8.05 2.10
N ARG A 11 8.12 -8.21 2.88
CA ARG A 11 9.36 -8.81 2.39
C ARG A 11 9.24 -10.32 2.19
N GLU A 12 8.43 -10.99 2.98
CA GLU A 12 8.18 -12.44 2.86
C GLU A 12 7.27 -12.80 1.66
N LYS A 13 6.41 -11.87 1.23
CA LYS A 13 5.52 -12.07 0.07
C LYS A 13 6.26 -12.18 -1.27
N SER A 14 5.65 -12.88 -2.22
CA SER A 14 6.13 -13.00 -3.60
C SER A 14 5.91 -11.70 -4.39
N LEU A 15 6.62 -11.53 -5.50
CA LEU A 15 6.42 -10.38 -6.40
C LEU A 15 4.99 -10.34 -6.99
N ALA A 16 4.36 -11.49 -7.21
CA ALA A 16 2.98 -11.56 -7.68
C ALA A 16 2.00 -11.08 -6.60
N ASP A 17 2.20 -11.51 -5.35
CA ASP A 17 1.35 -11.09 -4.23
C ASP A 17 1.50 -9.61 -3.93
N LEU A 18 2.72 -9.07 -4.02
CA LEU A 18 2.98 -7.63 -3.87
C LEU A 18 2.28 -6.81 -4.95
N ASN A 19 2.22 -7.28 -6.20
CA ASN A 19 1.47 -6.63 -7.27
C ASN A 19 -0.05 -6.66 -7.02
N ASN A 20 -0.56 -7.78 -6.53
CA ASN A 20 -1.97 -7.90 -6.16
C ASN A 20 -2.33 -6.93 -5.03
N GLU A 21 -1.52 -6.90 -3.97
CA GLU A 21 -1.71 -5.99 -2.83
C GLU A 21 -1.58 -4.52 -3.23
N LEU A 22 -0.65 -4.19 -4.14
CA LEU A 22 -0.53 -2.85 -4.72
C LEU A 22 -1.80 -2.45 -5.47
N THR A 23 -2.40 -3.38 -6.23
CA THR A 23 -3.61 -3.13 -7.00
C THR A 23 -4.81 -2.90 -6.08
N GLU A 24 -4.97 -3.72 -5.04
CA GLU A 24 -6.02 -3.57 -4.04
C GLU A 24 -5.85 -2.25 -3.25
N ALA A 25 -4.62 -1.91 -2.84
CA ALA A 25 -4.35 -0.64 -2.15
C ALA A 25 -4.68 0.58 -3.03
N LYS A 26 -4.46 0.50 -4.35
CA LYS A 26 -4.86 1.55 -5.31
C LYS A 26 -6.37 1.66 -5.45
N LYS A 27 -7.09 0.54 -5.47
CA LYS A 27 -8.57 0.53 -5.46
C LYS A 27 -9.12 1.15 -4.17
N GLU A 28 -8.56 0.78 -3.01
CA GLU A 28 -8.90 1.39 -1.72
C GLU A 28 -8.67 2.90 -1.76
N LEU A 29 -7.50 3.36 -2.27
CA LEU A 29 -7.21 4.78 -2.40
C LEU A 29 -8.21 5.49 -3.30
N PHE A 30 -8.62 4.89 -4.42
CA PHE A 30 -9.63 5.46 -5.32
C PHE A 30 -10.97 5.63 -4.60
N LYS A 31 -11.42 4.58 -3.89
CA LYS A 31 -12.66 4.62 -3.08
C LYS A 31 -12.60 5.70 -2.01
N LEU A 32 -11.48 5.80 -1.28
CA LEU A 32 -11.31 6.82 -0.25
C LEU A 32 -11.28 8.24 -0.83
N ARG A 33 -10.65 8.45 -2.00
CA ARG A 33 -10.69 9.75 -2.70
C ARG A 33 -12.10 10.10 -3.15
N PHE A 34 -12.87 9.10 -3.62
CA PHE A 34 -14.26 9.29 -4.01
C PHE A 34 -15.14 9.67 -2.81
N GLN A 35 -15.03 8.94 -1.70
CA GLN A 35 -15.73 9.25 -0.45
C GLN A 35 -15.34 10.62 0.12
N ASN A 36 -14.07 11.00 0.00
CA ASN A 36 -13.61 12.33 0.42
C ASN A 36 -14.19 13.44 -0.47
N ALA A 37 -14.33 13.20 -1.78
CA ALA A 37 -14.95 14.15 -2.70
C ALA A 37 -16.45 14.31 -2.44
N THR A 38 -17.14 13.26 -1.98
CA THR A 38 -18.57 13.32 -1.59
C THR A 38 -18.79 13.78 -0.15
N ASN A 39 -17.73 14.19 0.57
CA ASN A 39 -17.75 14.52 2.01
C ASN A 39 -18.33 13.41 2.91
N GLN A 40 -18.27 12.15 2.47
CA GLN A 40 -18.73 10.98 3.22
C GLN A 40 -17.58 10.26 3.96
N LEU A 41 -16.41 10.87 4.04
CA LEU A 41 -15.23 10.28 4.66
C LEU A 41 -14.98 10.89 6.04
N ASP A 42 -15.32 10.14 7.08
CA ASP A 42 -15.12 10.57 8.47
C ASP A 42 -13.62 10.63 8.86
N ASN A 43 -12.79 9.78 8.26
CA ASN A 43 -11.36 9.70 8.57
C ASN A 43 -10.48 9.99 7.34
N THR A 44 -10.20 11.28 7.13
CA THR A 44 -9.28 11.76 6.07
C THR A 44 -7.83 11.30 6.27
N GLY A 45 -7.44 10.95 7.52
CA GLY A 45 -6.13 10.39 7.84
C GLY A 45 -5.85 9.07 7.14
N ARG A 46 -6.90 8.30 6.83
CA ARG A 46 -6.79 7.01 6.13
C ARG A 46 -6.19 7.14 4.74
N ILE A 47 -6.48 8.22 4.01
CA ILE A 47 -5.89 8.49 2.69
C ILE A 47 -4.35 8.56 2.79
N LYS A 48 -3.84 9.23 3.83
CA LYS A 48 -2.40 9.36 4.07
C LYS A 48 -1.77 8.02 4.42
N GLU A 49 -2.45 7.18 5.20
CA GLU A 49 -1.99 5.82 5.51
C GLU A 49 -1.89 4.94 4.27
N VAL A 50 -2.96 4.88 3.47
CA VAL A 50 -2.99 4.07 2.24
C VAL A 50 -1.93 4.52 1.25
N ARG A 51 -1.70 5.83 1.08
CA ARG A 51 -0.60 6.36 0.27
C ARG A 51 0.77 5.88 0.76
N LYS A 52 1.01 5.87 2.08
CA LYS A 52 2.26 5.37 2.66
C LYS A 52 2.42 3.87 2.45
N ASN A 53 1.35 3.10 2.55
CA ASN A 53 1.39 1.65 2.30
C ASN A 53 1.76 1.34 0.85
N ILE A 54 1.16 2.04 -0.12
CA ILE A 54 1.51 1.93 -1.55
C ILE A 54 3.02 2.19 -1.76
N ALA A 55 3.55 3.28 -1.19
CA ALA A 55 4.97 3.60 -1.31
C ALA A 55 5.88 2.53 -0.70
N ARG A 56 5.50 1.94 0.44
CA ARG A 56 6.24 0.84 1.07
C ARG A 56 6.26 -0.41 0.20
N ILE A 57 5.12 -0.81 -0.36
CA ILE A 57 5.02 -1.96 -1.27
C ILE A 57 5.94 -1.75 -2.48
N GLN A 58 5.87 -0.57 -3.11
CA GLN A 58 6.74 -0.23 -4.25
C GLN A 58 8.22 -0.25 -3.88
N THR A 59 8.58 0.21 -2.69
CA THR A 59 9.97 0.17 -2.20
C THR A 59 10.46 -1.27 -2.03
N VAL A 60 9.65 -2.15 -1.44
CA VAL A 60 10.01 -3.57 -1.28
C VAL A 60 10.11 -4.27 -2.64
N MET A 61 9.22 -3.98 -3.57
CA MET A 61 9.30 -4.50 -4.94
C MET A 61 10.59 -4.06 -5.65
N ALA A 62 10.95 -2.78 -5.52
CA ALA A 62 12.19 -2.25 -6.09
C ALA A 62 13.43 -2.90 -5.46
N ALA A 63 13.44 -3.07 -4.14
CA ALA A 63 14.52 -3.75 -3.43
C ALA A 63 14.69 -5.21 -3.88
N LYS A 64 13.59 -5.95 -4.04
CA LYS A 64 13.60 -7.30 -4.60
C LYS A 64 14.06 -7.33 -6.06
N ALA A 65 13.71 -6.34 -6.87
CA ALA A 65 14.16 -6.26 -8.25
C ALA A 65 15.67 -5.98 -8.34
N SER A 66 16.22 -5.13 -7.47
CA SER A 66 17.67 -4.88 -7.42
C SER A 66 18.49 -6.03 -6.84
N GLU A 67 17.90 -6.86 -5.99
CA GLU A 67 18.59 -8.04 -5.42
C GLU A 67 18.66 -9.22 -6.41
N ASN A 68 17.77 -9.26 -7.40
CA ASN A 68 17.75 -10.27 -8.45
C ASN A 68 18.52 -9.84 -9.73
N ALA A 69 19.21 -8.69 -9.70
CA ALA A 69 20.01 -8.15 -10.79
C ALA A 69 21.50 -8.22 -10.46
#